data_AF-A0A7Z0NLG1-F1
#
_entry.id   AF-A0A7Z0NLG1-F1
#
_cell.length_a   1.000
_cell.length_b   1.000
_cell.length_c   1.000
_cell.angle_alpha   90.00
_cell.angle_beta   90.00
_cell.angle_gamma   90.00
#
_symmetry.space_group_name_H-M   'P 1'
#
loop_
_entity.id
_entity.type
_entity.pdbx_description
1 polymer ?
#
loop_
_entity_poly.entity_id
_entity_poly.type
_entity_poly.pdbx_seq_one_letter_code
_entity_poly.pdbx_strand_id
1 'polypeptide(L)' 'MATHARPSLSTVQLRNRMIVSARRIITGHWPRVDRCPVCGSAWPCPPTETAYGYLATVGQGNWAPSPRAGSRR' A
#
# COMPACT_ATOMS: atom_id res chain seq x y z
N MET A 1 2.22 38.12 9.58
CA MET A 1 2.61 36.89 8.85
C MET A 1 2.35 35.71 9.76
N ALA A 2 1.43 34.81 9.42
CA ALA A 2 1.18 33.61 10.21
C ALA A 2 2.20 32.54 9.83
N THR A 3 3.14 32.24 10.74
CA THR A 3 4.07 31.12 10.59
C THR A 3 3.28 29.82 10.72
N HIS A 4 2.99 29.15 9.61
CA HIS A 4 2.37 27.83 9.64
C HIS A 4 3.33 26.83 10.28
N ALA A 5 3.12 26.55 11.56
CA ALA A 5 3.76 25.40 12.22
C ALA A 5 3.36 24.15 11.44
N ARG A 6 4.34 23.50 10.80
CA ARG A 6 4.08 22.26 10.06
C ARG A 6 3.67 21.20 11.07
N PRO A 7 2.51 20.55 10.93
CA PRO A 7 2.14 19.47 11.83
C PRO A 7 3.19 18.36 11.74
N SER A 8 3.84 18.05 12.86
CA SER A 8 4.69 16.87 12.99
C SER A 8 3.81 15.65 13.27
N LEU A 9 4.14 14.52 12.65
CA LEU A 9 3.42 13.27 12.86
C LEU A 9 4.04 12.52 14.04
N SER A 10 3.21 11.96 14.90
CA SER A 10 3.68 10.92 15.82
C SER A 10 4.05 9.65 15.04
N THR A 11 4.89 8.81 15.63
CA THR A 11 5.29 7.52 15.05
C THR A 11 4.08 6.65 14.69
N VAL A 12 3.03 6.67 15.53
CA VAL A 12 1.79 5.92 15.29
C VAL A 12 1.04 6.47 14.07
N GLN A 13 0.95 7.80 13.94
CA GLN A 13 0.32 8.42 12.76
C GLN A 13 1.08 8.12 11.48
N LEU A 14 2.41 8.14 11.52
CA LEU A 14 3.25 7.76 10.38
C LEU A 14 3.05 6.28 10.02
N ARG A 15 3.06 5.37 11.00
CA ARG A 15 2.78 3.94 10.80
C ARG A 15 1.42 3.73 10.14
N ASN A 16 0.37 4.37 10.65
CA ASN A 16 -0.98 4.24 10.09
C ASN A 16 -1.04 4.77 8.65
N ARG A 17 -0.37 5.88 8.34
CA ARG A 17 -0.27 6.39 6.96
C ARG A 17 0.46 5.40 6.05
N MET A 18 1.57 4.82 6.50
CA MET A 18 2.31 3.84 5.72
C MET A 18 1.52 2.55 5.46
N ILE A 19 0.72 2.08 6.44
CA ILE A 19 -0.20 0.95 6.26
C ILE A 19 -1.21 1.25 5.16
N VAL A 20 -1.83 2.44 5.19
CA VAL A 20 -2.80 2.86 4.16
C VAL A 20 -2.13 2.95 2.78
N SER A 21 -0.93 3.51 2.69
CA SER A 21 -0.17 3.59 1.45
C SER A 21 0.15 2.20 0.88
N ALA A 22 0.65 1.27 1.70
CA ALA A 22 0.94 -0.10 1.27
C ALA A 22 -0.30 -0.83 0.74
N ARG A 23 -1.43 -0.70 1.44
CA ARG A 23 -2.73 -1.26 0.99
C ARG A 23 -3.20 -0.67 -0.33
N ARG A 24 -2.97 0.64 -0.56
CA ARG A 24 -3.33 1.31 -1.81
C ARG A 24 -2.48 0.82 -2.98
N ILE A 25 -1.18 0.61 -2.76
CA ILE A 25 -0.28 0.00 -3.76
C ILE A 25 -0.79 -1.40 -4.10
N ILE A 26 -1.03 -2.25 -3.11
CA ILE A 26 -1.53 -3.61 -3.34
C ILE A 26 -2.86 -3.61 -4.10
N THR A 27 -3.80 -2.73 -3.73
CA THR A 27 -5.09 -2.59 -4.44
C THR A 27 -4.89 -2.18 -5.90
N GLY A 28 -4.02 -1.21 -6.16
CA GLY A 28 -3.78 -0.73 -7.53
C GLY A 28 -3.14 -1.79 -8.42
N HIS A 29 -2.33 -2.69 -7.85
CA HIS A 29 -1.65 -3.76 -8.57
C HIS A 29 -2.44 -5.08 -8.57
N TRP A 30 -3.66 -5.08 -8.03
CA TRP A 30 -4.55 -6.24 -8.00
C TRP A 30 -5.23 -6.42 -9.37
N PRO A 31 -5.56 -7.66 -9.82
CA PRO A 31 -5.43 -8.96 -9.14
C PRO A 31 -4.04 -9.59 -9.17
N ARG A 32 -3.79 -10.54 -8.24
CA ARG A 32 -2.59 -11.39 -8.16
C ARG A 32 -2.59 -12.44 -9.28
N VAL A 33 -2.52 -11.98 -10.53
CA VAL A 33 -2.37 -12.83 -11.73
C VAL A 33 -0.90 -12.92 -12.13
N ASP A 34 -0.55 -13.80 -13.08
CA ASP A 34 0.85 -14.02 -13.51
C ASP A 34 1.61 -12.73 -13.88
N ARG A 35 0.89 -11.73 -14.38
CA ARG A 35 1.45 -10.45 -14.80
C ARG A 35 0.72 -9.27 -14.17
N CYS A 36 1.45 -8.40 -13.47
CA CYS A 36 0.87 -7.22 -12.85
C CYS A 36 0.21 -6.30 -13.90
N PRO A 37 -1.07 -5.91 -13.72
CA PRO A 37 -1.78 -5.07 -14.69
C PRO A 37 -1.23 -3.63 -14.77
N VAL A 38 -0.52 -3.18 -13.74
CA VAL A 38 0.07 -1.83 -13.68
C VAL A 38 1.51 -1.81 -14.19
N CYS A 39 2.33 -2.78 -13.78
CA CYS A 39 3.76 -2.79 -14.12
C CYS A 39 4.08 -3.59 -15.39
N GLY A 40 3.22 -4.53 -15.80
CA GLY A 40 3.51 -5.45 -16.89
C GLY A 40 4.68 -6.42 -16.60
N SER A 41 5.09 -6.59 -15.33
CA SER A 41 6.08 -7.57 -14.91
C SER A 41 5.41 -8.81 -14.31
N ALA A 42 6.17 -9.88 -14.11
CA ALA A 42 5.72 -11.03 -13.34
C ALA A 42 5.25 -10.59 -11.94
N TRP A 43 4.23 -11.27 -11.42
CA TRP A 43 3.79 -11.09 -10.04
C TRP A 43 4.57 -12.04 -9.10
N PRO A 44 4.97 -11.58 -7.90
CA PRO A 44 4.79 -10.24 -7.35
C PRO A 44 5.75 -9.23 -7.97
N CYS A 45 5.24 -8.05 -8.33
CA CYS A 45 6.09 -6.99 -8.86
C CYS A 45 6.74 -6.18 -7.73
N PRO A 46 7.88 -5.49 -7.96
CA PRO A 46 8.67 -4.87 -6.88
C PRO A 46 7.89 -3.90 -5.96
N PRO A 47 6.94 -3.08 -6.45
CA PRO A 47 6.10 -2.25 -5.58
C PRO A 47 5.23 -3.07 -4.63
N THR A 48 4.69 -4.20 -5.11
CA THR A 48 3.84 -5.07 -4.29
C THR A 48 4.67 -5.85 -3.29
N GLU A 49 5.87 -6.32 -3.66
CA GLU A 49 6.81 -6.95 -2.73
C GLU A 49 7.16 -6.02 -1.57
N THR A 50 7.51 -4.76 -1.88
CA THR A 50 7.83 -3.74 -0.87
C THR A 50 6.62 -3.48 0.05
N ALA A 51 5.42 -3.37 -0.52
CA ALA A 51 4.20 -3.14 0.26
C ALA A 51 3.88 -4.33 1.18
N TYR A 52 3.97 -5.57 0.69
CA TYR A 52 3.80 -6.76 1.52
C TYR A 52 4.89 -6.91 2.58
N GLY A 53 6.14 -6.61 2.25
CA GLY A 53 7.25 -6.59 3.19
C GLY A 53 6.97 -5.65 4.35
N TYR A 54 6.55 -4.42 4.07
CA TYR A 54 6.15 -3.49 5.13
C TYR A 54 4.96 -4.02 5.94
N LEU A 55 3.90 -4.50 5.28
CA LEU A 55 2.73 -5.06 5.98
C LEU A 55 3.10 -6.25 6.87
N ALA A 56 4.05 -7.09 6.47
CA ALA A 56 4.56 -8.18 7.30
C ALA A 56 5.21 -7.67 8.59
N THR A 57 6.02 -6.59 8.52
CA THR A 57 6.64 -5.99 9.73
C THR A 57 5.63 -5.47 10.75
N VAL A 58 4.41 -5.15 10.32
CA VAL A 58 3.34 -4.65 11.19
C VAL A 58 2.26 -5.70 11.50
N GLY A 59 2.51 -6.97 11.18
CA GLY A 59 1.61 -8.10 11.48
C GLY A 59 0.43 -8.27 10.51
N GLN A 60 0.50 -7.69 9.32
CA GLN A 60 -0.57 -7.66 8.31
C GLN A 60 -0.16 -8.23 6.94
N GLY A 61 0.86 -9.08 6.89
CA GLY A 61 1.43 -9.60 5.64
C GLY A 61 0.43 -10.35 4.73
N ASN A 62 -0.65 -10.91 5.29
CA ASN A 62 -1.69 -11.61 4.53
C ASN A 62 -2.87 -10.72 4.10
N TRP A 63 -2.71 -9.40 4.13
CA TRP A 63 -3.79 -8.49 3.73
C TRP A 63 -4.11 -8.60 2.23
N ALA A 64 -5.39 -8.59 1.88
CA ALA A 64 -5.88 -8.55 0.50
C ALA A 64 -7.06 -7.56 0.39
N PRO A 65 -7.17 -6.83 -0.74
CA PRO A 65 -8.30 -5.96 -1.00
C PRO A 65 -9.59 -6.79 -1.16
N SER A 66 -10.71 -6.27 -0.69
CA SER A 66 -12.00 -6.92 -0.94
C SER A 66 -12.33 -6.88 -2.44
N PRO A 67 -13.10 -7.85 -2.98
CA PRO A 67 -13.40 -7.92 -4.41
C PRO A 67 -14.01 -6.65 -5.02
N ARG A 68 -14.63 -5.78 -4.19
CA ARG A 68 -15.23 -4.50 -4.60
C ARG A 68 -14.23 -3.34 -4.70
N ALA A 69 -12.97 -3.54 -4.29
CA ALA A 69 -11.96 -2.49 -4.28
C ALA A 69 -11.22 -2.38 -5.63
N GLY A 70 -11.23 -3.42 -6.46
CA GLY A 70 -10.60 -3.43 -7.79
C GLY A 70 -11.44 -2.79 -8.90
N SER A 71 -12.73 -2.51 -8.66
CA SER A 71 -13.67 -2.01 -9.67
C SER A 71 -13.85 -0.49 -9.68
N ARG A 72 -13.18 0.24 -8.78
CA ARG A 72 -13.18 1.72 -8.77
C ARG A 72 -11.88 2.25 -9.37
N ARG A 73 -11.80 2.26 -10.70
CA ARG A 73 -10.84 3.11 -11.41
C ARG A 73 -11.35 3.48 -12.78
#